data_AF-A0A6N6S7L8-F1
#
_entry.id   AF-A0A6N6S7L8-F1
#
_cell.length_a   1.000
_cell.length_b   1.000
_cell.length_c   1.000
_cell.angle_alpha   90.00
_cell.angle_beta   90.00
_cell.angle_gamma   90.00
#
_symmetry.space_group_name_H-M   'P 1'
#
loop_
_entity.id
_entity.type
_entity.pdbx_description
1 polymer ?
#
loop_
_entity_poly.entity_id
_entity_poly.type
_entity_poly.pdbx_seq_one_letter_code
_entity_poly.pdbx_strand_id
1 'polypeptide(L)'
;MLMKSAKLPYIDLPANNKTLKRDLLEKEYPGYIRYIEKTFEAGQTHVFRWWDEITPSEKKNLLDQVSTIDFSLIKKLFDESVLNPTQTFQDNLTPPQIIAFPKNDTEKEMAYRVGLVGENSLQKGEVAVLTVAGGDGTRLGINGPKGTFPITPIARKSIFQLHAEKIIAAQKRYNTRIPWYIMTSKNNDTATQNFFEAHKF
;
A
#
# COMPACT_ATOMS: atom_id res chain seq x y z
N MET A 1 5.45 -21.90 -32.10
CA MET A 1 4.07 -22.13 -31.63
C MET A 1 3.51 -20.77 -31.21
N LEU A 2 2.68 -20.17 -32.07
CA LEU A 2 2.14 -18.82 -31.88
C LEU A 2 1.31 -18.76 -30.60
N MET A 3 1.76 -18.00 -29.59
CA MET A 3 0.89 -17.55 -28.51
C MET A 3 -0.14 -16.60 -29.13
N LYS A 4 -1.32 -17.14 -29.41
CA LYS A 4 -2.51 -16.35 -29.69
C LYS A 4 -2.68 -15.36 -28.54
N SER A 5 -2.68 -14.07 -28.86
CA SER A 5 -3.19 -13.00 -28.00
C SER A 5 -4.46 -13.49 -27.32
N ALA A 6 -4.36 -13.78 -26.03
CA ALA A 6 -5.53 -14.02 -25.20
C ALA A 6 -6.23 -12.66 -25.08
N LYS A 7 -7.24 -12.42 -25.93
CA LYS A 7 -8.22 -11.37 -25.70
C LYS A 7 -8.81 -11.66 -24.31
N LEU A 8 -8.42 -10.87 -23.32
CA LEU A 8 -9.07 -10.84 -22.02
C LEU A 8 -10.57 -10.62 -22.28
N PRO A 9 -11.46 -11.51 -21.81
CA PRO A 9 -12.90 -11.37 -22.01
C PRO A 9 -13.45 -10.38 -20.99
N TYR A 10 -13.00 -9.14 -21.03
CA TYR A 10 -13.75 -8.02 -20.47
C TYR A 10 -14.50 -7.37 -21.63
N ILE A 11 -15.44 -8.14 -22.21
CA ILE A 11 -16.53 -7.53 -22.97
C ILE A 11 -17.47 -7.04 -21.90
N ASP A 12 -17.37 -5.75 -21.59
CA ASP A 12 -18.36 -5.04 -20.81
C ASP A 12 -19.67 -5.06 -21.62
N LEU A 13 -20.48 -6.11 -21.44
CA LEU A 13 -21.79 -6.23 -22.08
C LEU A 13 -22.71 -5.15 -21.45
N PRO A 14 -23.34 -4.28 -22.25
CA PRO A 14 -24.07 -3.15 -21.73
C PRO A 14 -25.46 -3.57 -21.22
N ALA A 15 -25.55 -4.02 -19.97
CA ALA A 15 -26.72 -3.69 -19.14
C ALA A 15 -26.79 -2.16 -18.97
N ASN A 16 -27.73 -1.52 -19.65
CA ASN A 16 -27.92 -0.08 -19.91
C ASN A 16 -27.11 0.53 -21.08
N ASN A 17 -27.70 0.41 -22.28
CA ASN A 17 -27.37 1.11 -23.52
C ASN A 17 -27.63 2.63 -23.49
N LYS A 18 -27.52 3.29 -22.33
CA LYS A 18 -27.59 4.76 -22.29
C LYS A 18 -26.20 5.32 -22.52
N THR A 19 -25.94 5.76 -23.75
CA THR A 19 -24.71 6.49 -24.08
C THR A 19 -24.71 7.83 -23.36
N LEU A 20 -24.07 7.86 -22.19
CA LEU A 20 -23.89 9.08 -21.42
C LEU A 20 -22.94 10.01 -22.16
N LYS A 21 -23.41 11.23 -22.48
CA LYS A 21 -22.60 12.21 -23.19
C LYS A 21 -21.76 13.01 -22.20
N ARG A 22 -20.47 13.17 -22.50
CA ARG A 22 -19.51 13.98 -21.72
C ARG A 22 -20.06 15.37 -21.40
N ASP A 23 -20.59 16.07 -22.40
CA ASP A 23 -21.14 17.43 -22.25
C ASP A 23 -22.24 17.54 -21.18
N LEU A 24 -23.00 16.47 -20.95
CA LEU A 24 -24.06 16.47 -19.92
C LEU A 24 -23.46 16.50 -18.52
N LEU A 25 -22.38 15.75 -18.28
CA LEU A 25 -21.72 15.67 -16.98
C LEU A 25 -20.97 16.96 -16.69
N GLU A 26 -20.30 17.50 -17.70
CA GLU A 26 -19.58 18.77 -17.61
C GLU A 26 -20.51 19.94 -17.32
N LYS A 27 -21.70 19.94 -17.94
CA LYS A 27 -22.73 20.95 -17.68
C LYS A 27 -23.34 20.82 -16.29
N GLU A 28 -23.58 19.58 -15.84
CA GLU A 28 -24.19 19.30 -14.53
C GLU A 28 -23.18 19.58 -13.38
N TYR A 29 -21.88 19.35 -13.60
CA TYR A 29 -20.81 19.52 -12.61
C TYR A 29 -19.55 20.20 -13.19
N PRO A 30 -19.59 21.52 -13.47
CA PRO A 30 -18.50 22.24 -14.14
C PRO A 30 -17.19 22.27 -13.35
N GLY A 31 -17.24 22.10 -12.02
CA GLY A 31 -16.04 22.01 -11.18
C GLY A 31 -15.19 20.76 -11.41
N TYR A 32 -15.74 19.74 -12.10
CA TYR A 32 -15.08 18.45 -12.30
C TYR A 32 -14.70 18.17 -13.75
N ILE A 33 -14.87 19.14 -14.66
CA ILE A 33 -14.68 18.97 -16.11
C ILE A 33 -13.38 18.21 -16.38
N ARG A 34 -12.22 18.75 -15.98
CA ARG A 34 -10.91 18.14 -16.20
C ARG A 34 -10.84 16.65 -15.85
N TYR A 35 -11.47 16.22 -14.77
CA TYR A 35 -11.45 14.81 -14.33
C TYR A 35 -12.38 13.94 -15.17
N ILE A 36 -13.54 14.48 -15.56
CA ILE A 36 -14.44 13.85 -16.52
C ILE A 36 -13.72 13.69 -17.86
N GLU A 37 -13.10 14.74 -18.40
CA GLU A 37 -12.35 14.70 -19.67
C GLU A 37 -11.31 13.58 -19.66
N LYS A 38 -10.44 13.57 -18.63
CA LYS A 38 -9.40 12.54 -18.48
C LYS A 38 -9.95 11.12 -18.40
N THR A 39 -11.10 10.93 -17.75
CA THR A 39 -11.75 9.62 -17.65
C THR A 39 -12.25 9.14 -19.01
N PHE A 40 -12.84 10.05 -19.80
CA PHE A 40 -13.27 9.77 -21.17
C PHE A 40 -12.09 9.48 -22.11
N GLU A 41 -11.04 10.31 -22.07
CA GLU A 41 -9.82 10.13 -22.87
C GLU A 41 -9.08 8.83 -22.53
N ALA A 42 -9.12 8.41 -21.26
CA ALA A 42 -8.57 7.13 -20.83
C ALA A 42 -9.44 5.91 -21.25
N GLY A 43 -10.61 6.13 -21.85
CA GLY A 43 -11.54 5.07 -22.24
C GLY A 43 -12.29 4.42 -21.07
N GLN A 44 -12.36 5.09 -19.92
CA GLN A 44 -12.89 4.56 -18.65
C GLN A 44 -14.31 5.08 -18.37
N THR A 45 -15.11 5.30 -19.42
CA THR A 45 -16.45 5.90 -19.33
C THR A 45 -17.46 5.04 -18.58
N HIS A 46 -17.21 3.73 -18.46
CA HIS A 46 -18.06 2.78 -17.73
C HIS A 46 -18.23 3.14 -16.24
N VAL A 47 -17.31 3.91 -15.65
CA VAL A 47 -17.44 4.42 -14.28
C VAL A 47 -18.73 5.24 -14.10
N PHE A 48 -19.21 5.90 -15.15
CA PHE A 48 -20.43 6.71 -15.12
C PHE A 48 -21.67 5.98 -15.63
N ARG A 49 -21.62 4.67 -15.83
CA ARG A 49 -22.71 3.88 -16.44
C ARG A 49 -24.09 4.08 -15.80
N TRP A 50 -24.14 4.23 -14.48
CA TRP A 50 -25.37 4.40 -13.71
C TRP A 50 -25.65 5.86 -13.31
N TRP A 51 -25.06 6.83 -14.00
CA TRP A 51 -25.16 8.25 -13.64
C TRP A 51 -26.60 8.75 -13.49
N ASP A 52 -27.52 8.28 -14.34
CA ASP A 52 -28.93 8.67 -14.29
C ASP A 52 -29.73 7.97 -13.18
N GLU A 53 -29.16 6.97 -12.51
CA GLU A 53 -29.82 6.14 -11.48
C GLU A 53 -29.38 6.50 -10.06
N ILE A 54 -28.34 7.33 -9.92
CA ILE A 54 -27.81 7.76 -8.63
C ILE A 54 -28.26 9.18 -8.27
N THR A 55 -28.41 9.42 -6.98
CA THR A 55 -28.83 10.71 -6.42
C THR A 55 -27.75 11.79 -6.63
N PRO A 56 -28.10 13.09 -6.55
CA PRO A 56 -27.12 14.17 -6.63
C PRO A 56 -25.97 14.07 -5.61
N SER A 57 -26.24 13.57 -4.41
CA SER A 57 -25.19 13.36 -3.39
C SER A 57 -24.22 12.24 -3.79
N GLU A 58 -24.75 11.15 -4.36
CA GLU A 58 -23.93 10.03 -4.84
C GLU A 58 -23.12 10.43 -6.07
N LYS A 59 -23.70 11.21 -7.00
CA LYS A 59 -22.99 11.81 -8.14
C LYS A 59 -21.77 12.60 -7.68
N LYS A 60 -21.95 13.49 -6.69
CA LYS A 60 -20.86 14.28 -6.13
C LYS A 60 -19.79 13.38 -5.48
N ASN A 61 -20.19 12.41 -4.66
CA ASN A 61 -19.25 11.47 -4.02
C ASN A 61 -18.44 10.66 -5.06
N LEU A 62 -19.08 10.23 -6.15
CA LEU A 62 -18.41 9.55 -7.25
C LEU A 62 -17.40 10.47 -7.94
N LEU A 63 -17.78 11.71 -8.24
CA LEU A 63 -16.87 12.69 -8.85
C LEU A 63 -15.70 13.06 -7.94
N ASP A 64 -15.93 13.17 -6.63
CA ASP A 64 -14.87 13.37 -5.63
C ASP A 64 -13.88 12.20 -5.69
N GLN A 65 -14.36 10.95 -5.74
CA GLN A 65 -13.48 9.78 -5.89
C GLN A 65 -12.72 9.79 -7.23
N VAL A 66 -13.42 10.03 -8.34
CA VAL A 66 -12.82 10.15 -9.68
C VAL A 66 -11.72 11.20 -9.71
N SER A 67 -11.90 12.32 -8.99
CA SER A 67 -10.90 13.39 -8.93
C SER A 67 -9.59 12.99 -8.24
N THR A 68 -9.62 11.93 -7.41
CA THR A 68 -8.43 11.39 -6.72
C THR A 68 -7.62 10.41 -7.57
N ILE A 69 -8.14 10.03 -8.75
CA ILE A 69 -7.56 8.99 -9.59
C ILE A 69 -7.03 9.61 -10.89
N ASP A 70 -5.75 9.38 -11.20
CA ASP A 70 -5.18 9.75 -12.50
C ASP A 70 -5.40 8.62 -13.52
N PHE A 71 -6.54 8.66 -14.21
CA PHE A 71 -6.91 7.67 -15.22
C PHE A 71 -5.95 7.64 -16.41
N SER A 72 -5.31 8.76 -16.76
CA SER A 72 -4.30 8.80 -17.81
C SER A 72 -3.06 7.99 -17.40
N LEU A 73 -2.64 8.11 -16.13
CA LEU A 73 -1.56 7.30 -15.57
C LEU A 73 -1.95 5.82 -15.50
N ILE A 74 -3.16 5.49 -15.05
CA ILE A 74 -3.63 4.09 -15.00
C ILE A 74 -3.58 3.47 -16.40
N LYS A 75 -4.11 4.16 -17.42
CA LYS A 75 -4.08 3.68 -18.80
C LYS A 75 -2.65 3.42 -19.24
N LYS A 76 -1.74 4.38 -19.03
CA LYS A 76 -0.32 4.22 -19.36
C LYS A 76 0.28 2.99 -18.68
N LEU A 77 0.12 2.85 -17.37
CA LEU A 77 0.67 1.74 -16.59
C LEU A 77 0.11 0.38 -17.05
N PHE A 78 -1.18 0.32 -17.38
CA PHE A 78 -1.82 -0.88 -17.88
C PHE A 78 -1.30 -1.25 -19.28
N ASP A 79 -1.21 -0.27 -20.18
CA ASP A 79 -0.70 -0.46 -21.54
C ASP A 79 0.75 -0.96 -21.52
N GLU A 80 1.58 -0.43 -20.62
CA GLU A 80 3.00 -0.79 -20.46
C GLU A 80 3.22 -2.10 -19.70
N SER A 81 2.43 -2.39 -18.66
CA SER A 81 2.70 -3.53 -17.77
C SER A 81 1.89 -4.78 -18.10
N VAL A 82 0.72 -4.63 -18.72
CA VAL A 82 -0.21 -5.73 -18.98
C VAL A 82 -0.31 -6.04 -20.46
N LEU A 83 -0.52 -5.02 -21.31
CA LEU A 83 -0.72 -5.24 -22.75
C LEU A 83 0.60 -5.39 -23.50
N ASN A 84 1.58 -4.55 -23.20
CA ASN A 84 2.91 -4.56 -23.82
C ASN A 84 4.01 -4.71 -22.78
N PRO A 85 4.00 -5.78 -21.97
CA PRO A 85 5.01 -5.98 -20.95
C PRO A 85 6.38 -5.90 -21.61
N THR A 86 7.20 -4.94 -21.18
CA THR A 86 8.57 -4.82 -21.65
C THR A 86 9.27 -6.16 -21.38
N GLN A 87 10.04 -6.64 -22.35
CA GLN A 87 10.60 -8.01 -22.34
C GLN A 87 11.16 -8.39 -20.96
N THR A 88 10.84 -9.62 -20.56
CA THR A 88 11.40 -10.30 -19.40
C THR A 88 12.92 -10.18 -19.42
N PHE A 89 13.49 -9.64 -18.33
CA PHE A 89 14.93 -9.64 -18.04
C PHE A 89 15.60 -10.92 -18.58
N GLN A 90 16.45 -10.76 -19.60
CA GLN A 90 17.32 -11.82 -20.15
C GLN A 90 18.72 -11.74 -19.54
N ASP A 91 18.84 -11.25 -18.32
CA ASP A 91 20.10 -11.33 -17.58
C ASP A 91 20.22 -12.71 -16.92
N ASN A 92 21.45 -13.24 -16.90
CA ASN A 92 21.79 -14.41 -16.12
C ASN A 92 21.61 -14.07 -14.63
N LEU A 93 20.44 -14.41 -14.07
CA LEU A 93 20.15 -14.27 -12.65
C LEU A 93 21.16 -15.11 -11.86
N THR A 94 22.08 -14.43 -11.18
CA THR A 94 22.98 -15.04 -10.22
C THR A 94 22.51 -14.73 -8.81
N PRO A 95 22.69 -15.64 -7.84
CA PRO A 95 22.35 -15.35 -6.46
C PRO A 95 23.12 -14.11 -5.96
N PRO A 96 22.47 -13.22 -5.18
CA PRO A 96 23.19 -12.11 -4.56
C PRO A 96 24.20 -12.64 -3.55
N GLN A 97 25.19 -11.83 -3.20
CA GLN A 97 26.08 -12.15 -2.08
C GLN A 97 25.25 -12.31 -0.80
N ILE A 98 25.55 -13.36 -0.04
CA ILE A 98 24.84 -13.69 1.20
C ILE A 98 25.75 -13.33 2.38
N ILE A 99 25.21 -12.54 3.31
CA ILE A 99 25.82 -12.37 4.63
C ILE A 99 25.44 -13.59 5.47
N ALA A 100 26.38 -14.52 5.62
CA ALA A 100 26.16 -15.75 6.39
C ALA A 100 26.35 -15.51 7.90
N PHE A 101 25.80 -16.41 8.71
CA PHE A 101 26.15 -16.46 10.13
C PHE A 101 27.65 -16.76 10.30
N PRO A 102 28.36 -16.02 11.17
CA PRO A 102 29.77 -16.28 11.46
C PRO A 102 30.01 -17.70 11.97
N LYS A 103 30.96 -18.41 11.36
CA LYS A 103 31.34 -19.80 11.69
C LYS A 103 32.68 -19.90 12.40
N ASN A 104 33.62 -19.01 12.08
CA ASN A 104 34.94 -18.94 12.71
C ASN A 104 35.15 -17.62 13.47
N ASP A 105 36.23 -17.54 14.24
CA ASP A 105 36.47 -16.40 15.12
C ASP A 105 36.77 -15.10 14.35
N THR A 106 37.42 -15.20 13.19
CA THR A 106 37.65 -14.05 12.30
C THR A 106 36.32 -13.45 11.81
N GLU A 107 35.37 -14.30 11.42
CA GLU A 107 34.03 -13.87 10.99
C GLU A 107 33.23 -13.28 12.15
N LYS A 108 33.34 -13.85 13.36
CA LYS A 108 32.66 -13.31 14.55
C LYS A 108 33.20 -11.93 14.90
N GLU A 109 34.52 -11.74 14.83
CA GLU A 109 35.16 -10.45 15.08
C GLU A 109 34.75 -9.41 14.04
N MET A 110 34.64 -9.81 12.77
CA MET A 110 34.10 -8.94 11.73
C MET A 110 32.64 -8.55 12.01
N ALA A 111 31.78 -9.52 12.34
CA ALA A 111 30.38 -9.26 12.66
C ALA A 111 30.21 -8.36 13.88
N TYR A 112 31.04 -8.54 14.91
CA TYR A 112 31.09 -7.67 16.08
C TYR A 112 31.43 -6.22 15.69
N ARG A 113 32.51 -6.01 14.93
CA ARG A 113 32.90 -4.68 14.46
C ARG A 113 31.84 -3.99 13.61
N VAL A 114 31.16 -4.72 12.72
CA VAL A 114 30.03 -4.20 11.94
C VAL A 114 28.85 -3.88 12.85
N GLY A 115 28.58 -4.71 13.86
CA GLY A 115 27.57 -4.44 14.87
C GLY A 115 27.78 -3.10 15.58
N LEU A 116 29.03 -2.79 15.97
CA LEU A 116 29.38 -1.51 16.60
C LEU A 116 29.04 -0.29 15.71
N VAL A 117 29.13 -0.42 14.39
CA VAL A 117 28.72 0.65 13.46
C VAL A 117 27.22 0.92 13.58
N GLY A 118 26.41 -0.14 13.60
CA GLY A 118 24.95 -0.03 13.76
C GLY A 118 24.55 0.51 15.14
N GLU A 119 25.23 0.06 16.20
CA GLU A 119 25.02 0.58 17.56
C GLU A 119 25.35 2.07 17.65
N ASN A 120 26.44 2.51 17.01
CA ASN A 120 26.82 3.93 16.94
C ASN A 120 25.76 4.77 16.19
N SER A 121 25.21 4.28 15.08
CA SER A 121 24.12 5.00 14.38
C SER A 121 22.84 5.08 15.22
N LEU A 122 22.50 4.03 15.99
CA LEU A 122 21.39 4.08 16.95
C LEU A 122 21.62 5.17 18.01
N GLN A 123 22.81 5.19 18.63
CA GLN A 123 23.18 6.19 19.65
C GLN A 123 23.14 7.63 19.11
N LYS A 124 23.51 7.83 17.84
CA LYS A 124 23.44 9.13 17.17
C LYS A 124 22.02 9.55 16.76
N GLY A 125 21.02 8.68 16.92
CA GLY A 125 19.64 8.97 16.51
C GLY A 125 19.42 8.94 14.99
N GLU A 126 20.28 8.25 14.25
CA GLU A 126 20.23 8.17 12.78
C GLU A 126 19.25 7.10 12.27
N VAL A 127 18.55 6.40 13.17
CA VAL A 127 17.72 5.24 12.86
C VAL A 127 16.25 5.50 13.21
N ALA A 128 15.36 5.18 12.26
CA ALA A 128 13.92 5.14 12.46
C ALA A 128 13.35 3.78 12.05
N VAL A 129 12.18 3.43 12.58
CA VAL A 129 11.43 2.24 12.20
C VAL A 129 10.23 2.65 11.35
N LEU A 130 10.06 2.02 10.19
CA LEU A 130 8.85 2.12 9.38
C LEU A 130 8.12 0.78 9.39
N THR A 131 6.86 0.77 9.81
CA THR A 131 5.99 -0.42 9.76
C THR A 131 4.86 -0.20 8.77
N VAL A 132 4.78 -1.06 7.76
CA VAL A 132 3.65 -1.07 6.81
C VAL A 132 2.49 -1.86 7.42
N ALA A 133 1.47 -1.16 7.88
CA ALA A 133 0.33 -1.68 8.65
C ALA A 133 -1.03 -1.42 7.99
N GLY A 134 -1.07 -1.17 6.68
CA GLY A 134 -2.33 -0.83 5.97
C GLY A 134 -3.31 -2.00 5.79
N GLY A 135 -2.91 -3.23 6.12
CA GLY A 135 -3.75 -4.42 5.98
C GLY A 135 -4.60 -4.73 7.20
N ASP A 136 -5.85 -5.10 6.96
CA ASP A 136 -6.73 -5.65 7.98
C ASP A 136 -6.47 -7.15 8.21
N GLY A 137 -6.76 -7.60 9.42
CA GLY A 137 -6.57 -8.98 9.85
C GLY A 137 -7.69 -9.93 9.43
N THR A 138 -8.46 -9.64 8.38
CA THR A 138 -9.63 -10.43 7.98
C THR A 138 -9.30 -11.90 7.71
N ARG A 139 -8.15 -12.18 7.07
CA ARG A 139 -7.65 -13.55 6.85
C ARG A 139 -7.26 -14.28 8.14
N LEU A 140 -7.05 -13.55 9.24
CA LEU A 140 -6.78 -14.08 10.57
C LEU A 140 -8.06 -14.21 11.41
N GLY A 141 -9.23 -13.95 10.82
CA GLY A 141 -10.52 -14.01 11.51
C GLY A 141 -10.78 -12.85 12.47
N ILE A 142 -10.06 -11.73 12.32
CA ILE A 142 -10.32 -10.51 13.10
C ILE A 142 -10.82 -9.36 12.22
N ASN A 143 -11.74 -8.58 12.77
CA ASN A 143 -12.19 -7.33 12.19
C ASN A 143 -11.37 -6.19 12.81
N GLY A 144 -10.40 -5.66 12.07
CA GLY A 144 -9.54 -4.56 12.51
C GLY A 144 -8.10 -4.65 12.00
N PRO A 145 -7.23 -3.70 12.40
CA PRO A 145 -5.86 -3.64 11.93
C PRO A 145 -5.08 -4.90 12.33
N LYS A 146 -4.34 -5.51 11.39
CA LYS A 146 -3.60 -6.76 11.65
C LYS A 146 -2.64 -6.65 12.84
N GLY A 147 -2.07 -5.47 13.07
CA GLY A 147 -1.12 -5.24 14.14
C GLY A 147 -1.70 -5.40 15.56
N THR A 148 -3.02 -5.36 15.71
CA THR A 148 -3.68 -5.58 17.02
C THR A 148 -3.86 -7.07 17.35
N PHE A 149 -3.57 -7.97 16.40
CA PHE A 149 -3.73 -9.41 16.59
C PHE A 149 -2.78 -9.97 17.67
N PRO A 150 -3.30 -10.68 18.69
CA PRO A 150 -2.48 -11.27 19.74
C PRO A 150 -1.70 -12.48 19.22
N ILE A 151 -0.36 -12.42 19.28
CA ILE A 151 0.51 -13.50 18.76
C ILE A 151 1.30 -14.24 19.84
N THR A 152 1.40 -13.72 21.06
CA THR A 152 2.08 -14.46 22.13
C THR A 152 1.09 -15.37 22.88
N PRO A 153 1.44 -16.65 23.12
CA PRO A 153 0.49 -17.63 23.64
C PRO A 153 0.09 -17.37 25.10
N ILE A 154 1.04 -16.90 25.92
CA ILE A 154 0.83 -16.70 27.37
C ILE A 154 0.39 -15.27 27.65
N ALA A 155 1.21 -14.29 27.27
CA ALA A 155 0.97 -12.88 27.59
C ALA A 155 -0.03 -12.20 26.65
N ARG A 156 -0.47 -12.88 25.57
CA ARG A 156 -1.46 -12.40 24.60
C ARG A 156 -1.13 -11.02 24.00
N LYS A 157 0.16 -10.70 23.90
CA LYS A 157 0.68 -9.45 23.32
C LYS A 157 0.36 -9.38 21.84
N SER A 158 -0.06 -8.21 21.39
CA SER A 158 -0.27 -7.94 19.97
C SER A 158 1.05 -7.80 19.20
N ILE A 159 0.97 -7.87 17.87
CA ILE A 159 2.12 -7.58 17.01
C ILE A 159 2.66 -6.17 17.29
N PHE A 160 1.78 -5.16 17.37
CA PHE A 160 2.17 -3.79 17.70
C PHE A 160 2.85 -3.68 19.06
N GLN A 161 2.32 -4.33 20.09
CA GLN A 161 2.94 -4.32 21.42
C GLN A 161 4.35 -4.91 21.39
N LEU A 162 4.57 -6.02 20.68
CA LEU A 162 5.91 -6.61 20.58
C LEU A 162 6.90 -5.69 19.86
N HIS A 163 6.47 -4.98 18.83
CA HIS A 163 7.32 -3.98 18.17
C HIS A 163 7.60 -2.79 19.09
N ALA A 164 6.59 -2.25 19.77
CA ALA A 164 6.73 -1.17 20.74
C ALA A 164 7.76 -1.53 21.84
N GLU A 165 7.63 -2.71 22.44
CA GLU A 165 8.53 -3.18 23.49
C GLU A 165 9.97 -3.35 23.01
N LYS A 166 10.19 -3.87 21.79
CA LYS A 166 11.52 -3.96 21.18
C LYS A 166 12.15 -2.59 20.97
N ILE A 167 11.35 -1.63 20.47
CA ILE A 167 11.80 -0.25 20.26
C ILE A 167 12.14 0.41 21.60
N ILE A 168 11.27 0.28 22.61
CA ILE A 168 11.52 0.80 23.96
C ILE A 168 12.79 0.19 24.56
N ALA A 169 13.00 -1.12 24.41
CA ALA A 169 14.21 -1.79 24.89
C ALA A 169 15.47 -1.26 24.20
N ALA A 170 15.44 -1.06 22.87
CA ALA A 170 16.54 -0.48 22.12
C ALA A 170 16.82 0.97 22.53
N GLN A 171 15.78 1.80 22.65
CA GLN A 171 15.90 3.19 23.13
C GLN A 171 16.56 3.25 24.52
N LYS A 172 16.18 2.36 25.45
CA LYS A 172 16.80 2.26 26.77
C LYS A 172 18.26 1.82 26.69
N ARG A 173 18.55 0.77 25.90
CA ARG A 173 19.91 0.21 25.76
C ARG A 173 20.90 1.22 25.18
N TYR A 174 20.48 2.00 24.19
CA TYR A 174 21.35 2.95 23.50
C TYR A 174 21.14 4.41 23.93
N ASN A 175 20.33 4.63 24.97
CA ASN A 175 19.99 5.95 25.50
C ASN A 175 19.63 6.97 24.40
N THR A 176 18.71 6.57 23.52
CA THR A 176 18.35 7.31 22.30
C THR A 176 16.83 7.31 22.08
N ARG A 177 16.36 8.11 21.12
CA ARG A 177 14.98 8.08 20.61
C ARG A 177 14.99 7.47 19.22
N ILE A 178 14.08 6.54 18.99
CA ILE A 178 13.90 5.86 17.70
C ILE A 178 12.49 6.19 17.22
N PRO A 179 12.33 7.11 16.25
CA PRO A 179 11.03 7.40 15.66
C PRO A 179 10.41 6.14 15.07
N TRP A 180 9.13 5.90 15.38
CA TRP A 180 8.37 4.80 14.80
C TRP A 180 7.24 5.34 13.94
N TYR A 181 7.40 5.19 12.62
CA TYR A 181 6.39 5.54 11.64
C TYR A 181 5.55 4.31 11.30
N ILE A 182 4.23 4.43 11.42
CA ILE A 182 3.29 3.36 11.14
C ILE A 182 2.42 3.79 9.96
N MET A 183 2.60 3.13 8.83
CA MET A 183 1.86 3.42 7.61
C MET A 183 0.56 2.60 7.58
N THR A 184 -0.56 3.26 7.87
CA THR A 184 -1.92 2.71 7.90
C THR A 184 -2.64 2.86 6.55
N SER A 185 -3.85 2.32 6.45
CA SER A 185 -4.80 2.62 5.37
C SER A 185 -5.90 3.53 5.89
N LYS A 186 -6.62 4.22 4.98
CA LYS A 186 -7.76 5.05 5.35
C LYS A 186 -8.79 4.32 6.22
N ASN A 187 -8.96 3.02 6.01
CA ASN A 187 -9.97 2.22 6.69
C ASN A 187 -9.56 1.79 8.10
N ASN A 188 -8.24 1.74 8.40
CA ASN A 188 -7.74 1.18 9.64
C ASN A 188 -6.91 2.15 10.49
N ASP A 189 -6.73 3.38 10.00
CA ASP A 189 -5.95 4.42 10.66
C ASP A 189 -6.50 4.77 12.05
N THR A 190 -7.78 5.18 12.15
CA THR A 190 -8.41 5.53 13.43
C THR A 190 -8.36 4.37 14.43
N ALA A 191 -8.66 3.14 13.99
CA ALA A 191 -8.60 1.97 14.86
C ALA A 191 -7.17 1.67 15.35
N THR A 192 -6.17 1.95 14.52
CA THR A 192 -4.77 1.84 14.90
C THR A 192 -4.40 2.91 15.93
N GLN A 193 -4.73 4.18 15.70
CA GLN A 193 -4.46 5.27 16.65
C GLN A 193 -5.09 4.97 18.03
N ASN A 194 -6.38 4.60 18.05
CA ASN A 194 -7.10 4.26 19.27
C ASN A 194 -6.43 3.10 20.03
N PHE A 195 -5.91 2.09 19.30
CA PHE A 195 -5.18 0.99 19.92
C PHE A 195 -3.92 1.47 20.64
N PHE A 196 -3.14 2.37 20.02
CA PHE A 196 -1.93 2.92 20.61
C PHE A 196 -2.22 3.78 21.85
N GLU A 197 -3.22 4.66 21.77
CA GLU A 197 -3.65 5.50 22.89
C GLU A 197 -4.10 4.66 24.09
N ALA A 198 -4.93 3.64 23.86
CA ALA A 198 -5.45 2.77 24.91
C ALA A 198 -4.34 1.99 25.65
N HIS A 199 -3.25 1.66 24.96
CA HIS A 199 -2.13 0.90 25.52
C HIS A 199 -0.95 1.77 25.99
N LYS A 200 -1.03 3.10 25.79
CA LYS A 200 -0.03 4.09 26.22
C LYS A 200 1.37 3.81 25.65
N PHE A 201 1.43 3.48 24.37
CA PHE A 201 2.69 3.36 23.62
C PHE A 201 3.19 4.71 23.11
#